data_AF-A0A0M1JP03-F1
#
_entry.id   AF-A0A0M1JP03-F1
#
_cell.length_a   1.000
_cell.length_b   1.000
_cell.length_c   1.000
_cell.angle_alpha   90.00
_cell.angle_beta   90.00
_cell.angle_gamma   90.00
#
_symmetry.space_group_name_H-M   'P 1'
#
loop_
_entity.id
_entity.type
_entity.pdbx_description
1 polymer ?
#
loop_
_entity_poly.entity_id
_entity_poly.type
_entity_poly.pdbx_seq_one_letter_code
_entity_poly.pdbx_strand_id
1 'polypeptide(L)'
;MTQDCPHEELKEIFRQALRAESEEERLRLRRKGIRIMLAAPESCFWPLSAKKSKASLDQERYIKAWDIAWEYIERKIYGDVRGKGTAEDKAYDPDKGNRSPIDIWNFKCEKEYNNLPKNPKHMTPPNPIDSRTGEPLNVDDISVNDLADPTNETPRLELVRQEFETDPSGELKSSFVRKKPPPPITAQAVLLEIYDRTSRGEEWTLKILAEHFGINTNTMNSAWSRTLLPLLRKIGDRLRDEMKNEI
;
A
#
# COMPACT_ATOMS: atom_id res chain seq x y z
N MET A 1 -28.94 -8.91 3.85
CA MET A 1 -28.34 -10.20 4.26
C MET A 1 -26.87 -9.92 4.55
N THR A 2 -26.43 -10.05 5.80
CA THR A 2 -25.00 -9.98 6.14
C THR A 2 -24.36 -11.22 5.53
N GLN A 3 -23.51 -11.02 4.53
CA GLN A 3 -22.79 -12.11 3.90
C GLN A 3 -21.73 -12.61 4.89
N ASP A 4 -21.83 -13.88 5.28
CA ASP A 4 -20.92 -14.47 6.27
C ASP A 4 -19.50 -14.53 5.70
N CYS A 5 -18.51 -14.34 6.59
CA CYS A 5 -17.11 -14.40 6.21
C CYS A 5 -16.72 -15.82 5.77
N PRO A 6 -15.96 -16.00 4.67
CA PRO A 6 -15.72 -17.32 4.06
C PRO A 6 -14.62 -18.14 4.79
N HIS A 7 -14.62 -18.19 6.12
CA HIS A 7 -13.55 -18.83 6.91
C HIS A 7 -13.39 -20.32 6.57
N GLU A 8 -14.50 -21.07 6.56
CA GLU A 8 -14.46 -22.52 6.34
C GLU A 8 -14.22 -22.87 4.86
N GLU A 9 -14.77 -22.10 3.93
CA GLU A 9 -14.50 -22.25 2.50
C GLU A 9 -13.00 -22.07 2.20
N LEU A 10 -12.39 -21.03 2.78
CA LEU A 10 -10.96 -20.77 2.60
C LEU A 10 -10.11 -21.90 3.17
N LYS A 11 -10.41 -22.38 4.38
CA LYS A 11 -9.71 -23.53 4.98
C LYS A 11 -9.78 -24.75 4.07
N GLU A 12 -10.95 -25.06 3.52
CA GLU A 12 -11.12 -26.21 2.66
C GLU A 12 -10.33 -26.09 1.36
N ILE A 13 -10.32 -24.92 0.71
CA ILE A 13 -9.52 -24.70 -0.50
C ILE A 13 -8.03 -24.88 -0.24
N PHE A 14 -7.52 -24.36 0.88
CA PHE A 14 -6.11 -24.54 1.21
C PHE A 14 -5.77 -25.98 1.64
N ARG A 15 -6.72 -26.69 2.26
CA ARG A 15 -6.58 -28.14 2.52
C ARG A 15 -6.50 -28.95 1.23
N GLN A 16 -7.33 -28.62 0.24
CA GLN A 16 -7.25 -29.22 -1.09
C GLN A 16 -5.91 -28.90 -1.77
N ALA A 17 -5.41 -27.67 -1.63
CA ALA A 17 -4.12 -27.28 -2.19
C ALA A 17 -2.95 -28.11 -1.60
N LEU A 18 -2.99 -28.43 -0.31
CA LEU A 18 -1.99 -29.29 0.33
C LEU A 18 -2.05 -30.74 -0.16
N ARG A 19 -3.24 -31.22 -0.51
CA ARG A 19 -3.47 -32.58 -1.01
C ARG A 19 -3.31 -32.70 -2.53
N ALA A 20 -3.09 -31.59 -3.24
CA ALA A 20 -2.96 -31.59 -4.68
C ALA A 20 -1.68 -32.34 -5.12
N GLU A 21 -1.87 -33.32 -6.00
CA GLU A 21 -0.80 -34.16 -6.54
C GLU A 21 0.11 -33.40 -7.51
N SER A 22 -0.44 -32.40 -8.23
CA SER A 22 0.31 -31.57 -9.16
C SER A 22 0.55 -30.15 -8.62
N GLU A 23 1.72 -29.59 -8.95
CA GLU A 23 2.06 -28.21 -8.59
C GLU A 23 1.13 -27.19 -9.27
N GLU A 24 0.68 -27.48 -10.49
CA GLU A 24 -0.25 -26.62 -11.22
C GLU A 24 -1.60 -26.51 -10.50
N GLU A 25 -2.15 -27.63 -10.03
CA GLU A 25 -3.41 -27.66 -9.29
C GLU A 25 -3.27 -26.97 -7.93
N ARG A 26 -2.15 -27.20 -7.25
CA ARG A 26 -1.80 -26.52 -5.99
C ARG A 26 -1.79 -25.00 -6.16
N LEU A 27 -1.12 -24.49 -7.19
CA LEU A 27 -1.07 -23.06 -7.49
C LEU A 27 -2.45 -22.51 -7.87
N ARG A 28 -3.25 -23.26 -8.64
CA ARG A 28 -4.62 -22.89 -9.01
C ARG A 28 -5.50 -22.71 -7.77
N LEU A 29 -5.46 -23.68 -6.84
CA LEU A 29 -6.23 -23.65 -5.59
C LEU A 29 -5.76 -22.52 -4.67
N ARG A 30 -4.45 -22.30 -4.52
CA ARG A 30 -3.92 -21.16 -3.76
C ARG A 30 -4.43 -19.82 -4.31
N ARG A 31 -4.38 -19.63 -5.64
CA ARG A 31 -4.91 -18.42 -6.30
C ARG A 31 -6.42 -18.29 -6.14
N LYS A 32 -7.18 -19.39 -6.14
CA LYS A 32 -8.61 -19.39 -5.86
C LYS A 32 -8.90 -18.91 -4.44
N GLY A 33 -8.16 -19.42 -3.44
CA GLY A 33 -8.28 -18.98 -2.06
C GLY A 33 -8.00 -17.49 -1.89
N ILE A 34 -6.93 -16.96 -2.50
CA ILE A 34 -6.62 -15.52 -2.47
C ILE A 34 -7.75 -14.70 -3.12
N ARG A 35 -8.30 -15.14 -4.26
CA ARG A 35 -9.43 -14.45 -4.90
C ARG A 35 -10.67 -14.39 -4.00
N ILE A 36 -10.98 -15.47 -3.28
CA ILE A 36 -12.11 -15.48 -2.34
C ILE A 36 -11.84 -14.56 -1.15
N MET A 37 -10.60 -14.48 -0.65
CA MET A 37 -10.24 -13.49 0.36
C MET A 37 -10.45 -12.06 -0.15
N LEU A 38 -9.98 -11.73 -1.36
CA LEU A 38 -10.14 -10.40 -1.93
C LEU A 38 -11.60 -10.01 -2.20
N ALA A 39 -12.45 -11.01 -2.48
CA ALA A 39 -13.89 -10.81 -2.66
C ALA A 39 -14.70 -10.88 -1.36
N ALA A 40 -14.07 -11.16 -0.22
CA ALA A 40 -14.76 -11.25 1.06
C ALA A 40 -15.26 -9.86 1.50
N PRO A 41 -16.41 -9.77 2.21
CA PRO A 41 -16.92 -8.50 2.70
C PRO A 41 -15.91 -7.73 3.56
N GLU A 42 -15.88 -6.39 3.46
CA GLU A 42 -14.97 -5.56 4.27
C GLU A 42 -15.17 -5.78 5.78
N SER A 43 -16.39 -6.15 6.21
CA SER A 43 -16.70 -6.51 7.60
C SER A 43 -15.91 -7.70 8.15
N CYS A 44 -15.32 -8.52 7.28
CA CYS A 44 -14.46 -9.64 7.66
C CYS A 44 -13.05 -9.18 8.05
N PHE A 45 -12.68 -7.96 7.66
CA PHE A 45 -11.35 -7.43 7.83
C PHE A 45 -11.29 -6.41 8.98
N TRP A 46 -10.19 -6.41 9.72
CA TRP A 46 -9.87 -5.37 10.68
C TRP A 46 -9.81 -4.01 9.96
N PRO A 47 -10.38 -2.93 10.52
CA PRO A 47 -10.92 -2.80 11.88
C PRO A 47 -12.38 -3.23 12.07
N LEU A 48 -13.14 -3.42 10.99
CA LEU A 48 -14.58 -3.63 11.06
C LEU A 48 -14.94 -4.96 11.74
N SER A 49 -14.15 -6.00 11.54
CA SER A 49 -14.31 -7.29 12.23
C SER A 49 -14.15 -7.18 13.76
N ALA A 50 -13.42 -6.16 14.23
CA ALA A 50 -13.27 -5.84 15.65
C ALA A 50 -14.32 -4.81 16.15
N LYS A 51 -15.36 -4.52 15.34
CA LYS A 51 -16.37 -3.48 15.60
C LYS A 51 -15.77 -2.09 15.85
N LYS A 52 -14.58 -1.82 15.29
CA LYS A 52 -13.90 -0.52 15.37
C LYS A 52 -14.26 0.32 14.14
N SER A 53 -14.53 1.60 14.35
CA SER A 53 -14.80 2.53 13.25
C SER A 53 -13.52 2.80 12.48
N LYS A 54 -13.55 2.59 11.16
CA LYS A 54 -12.44 2.96 10.27
C LYS A 54 -12.11 4.45 10.38
N ALA A 55 -13.10 5.31 10.59
CA ALA A 55 -12.91 6.77 10.71
C ALA A 55 -12.11 7.19 11.96
N SER A 56 -12.06 6.37 13.00
CA SER A 56 -11.28 6.65 14.22
C SER A 56 -9.80 6.29 14.12
N LEU A 57 -9.38 5.69 13.01
CA LEU A 57 -7.98 5.29 12.81
C LEU A 57 -7.19 6.38 12.10
N ASP A 58 -5.91 6.50 12.48
CA ASP A 58 -4.88 7.07 11.60
C ASP A 58 -4.85 6.26 10.28
N GLN A 59 -5.37 6.87 9.20
CA GLN A 59 -5.54 6.19 7.91
C GLN A 59 -4.21 5.82 7.28
N GLU A 60 -3.17 6.64 7.43
CA GLU A 60 -1.87 6.36 6.85
C GLU A 60 -1.23 5.14 7.52
N ARG A 61 -1.34 5.04 8.84
CA ARG A 61 -0.90 3.85 9.60
C ARG A 61 -1.72 2.63 9.24
N TYR A 62 -3.03 2.79 9.06
CA TYR A 62 -3.89 1.68 8.67
C TYR A 62 -3.53 1.13 7.29
N ILE A 63 -3.37 1.99 6.28
CA ILE A 63 -2.99 1.56 4.92
C ILE A 63 -1.65 0.81 4.95
N LYS A 64 -0.65 1.33 5.67
CA LYS A 64 0.64 0.63 5.83
C LYS A 64 0.49 -0.75 6.48
N ALA A 65 -0.31 -0.84 7.54
CA ALA A 65 -0.55 -2.11 8.23
C ALA A 65 -1.33 -3.11 7.35
N TRP A 66 -2.28 -2.62 6.56
CA TRP A 66 -3.05 -3.36 5.58
C TRP A 66 -2.16 -3.98 4.49
N ASP A 67 -1.25 -3.19 3.92
CA ASP A 67 -0.28 -3.66 2.92
C ASP A 67 0.61 -4.77 3.48
N ILE A 68 1.15 -4.58 4.69
CA ILE A 68 2.02 -5.56 5.35
C ILE A 68 1.25 -6.86 5.66
N ALA A 69 -0.03 -6.75 6.04
CA ALA A 69 -0.86 -7.91 6.30
C ALA A 69 -1.14 -8.74 5.05
N TRP A 70 -1.37 -8.08 3.90
CA TRP A 70 -1.52 -8.76 2.61
C TRP A 70 -0.23 -9.43 2.14
N GLU A 71 0.91 -8.72 2.19
CA GLU A 71 2.20 -9.33 1.86
C GLU A 71 2.46 -10.57 2.74
N TYR A 72 2.17 -10.46 4.04
CA TYR A 72 2.38 -11.57 4.97
C TYR A 72 1.49 -12.77 4.65
N ILE A 73 0.19 -12.58 4.41
CA ILE A 73 -0.71 -13.73 4.19
C ILE A 73 -0.40 -14.43 2.87
N GLU A 74 -0.06 -13.69 1.81
CA GLU A 74 0.37 -14.29 0.54
C GLU A 74 1.62 -15.15 0.76
N ARG A 75 2.66 -14.60 1.38
CA ARG A 75 3.89 -15.34 1.70
C ARG A 75 3.61 -16.56 2.58
N LYS A 76 2.69 -16.43 3.54
CA LYS A 76 2.28 -17.54 4.40
C LYS A 76 1.59 -18.65 3.60
N ILE A 77 0.71 -18.31 2.66
CA ILE A 77 0.04 -19.27 1.76
C ILE A 77 1.05 -20.04 0.91
N TYR A 78 2.08 -19.36 0.37
CA TYR A 78 3.10 -19.97 -0.48
C TYR A 78 4.28 -20.59 0.30
N GLY A 79 4.35 -20.40 1.62
CA GLY A 79 5.46 -20.91 2.44
C GLY A 79 6.74 -20.07 2.38
N ASP A 80 6.71 -18.89 1.76
CA ASP A 80 7.85 -17.96 1.64
C ASP A 80 8.00 -17.05 2.88
N VAL A 81 7.85 -17.63 4.07
CA VAL A 81 8.03 -16.93 5.34
C VAL A 81 9.45 -17.16 5.86
N ARG A 82 10.07 -16.12 6.41
CA ARG A 82 11.41 -16.24 7.02
C ARG A 82 11.35 -17.12 8.27
N GLY A 83 12.36 -17.96 8.48
CA GLY A 83 12.47 -18.84 9.66
C GLY A 83 13.13 -20.19 9.37
N LYS A 84 13.24 -21.04 10.38
CA LYS A 84 13.69 -22.45 10.24
C LYS A 84 12.56 -23.32 9.64
N GLY A 85 12.92 -24.40 8.96
CA GLY A 85 11.98 -25.34 8.31
C GLY A 85 11.89 -25.17 6.79
N THR A 86 11.26 -26.16 6.14
CA THR A 86 11.04 -26.16 4.68
C THR A 86 9.95 -25.17 4.28
N ALA A 87 9.82 -24.87 2.98
CA ALA A 87 8.71 -24.05 2.48
C ALA A 87 7.35 -24.71 2.77
N GLU A 88 7.29 -26.04 2.69
CA GLU A 88 6.09 -26.84 2.98
C GLU A 88 5.71 -26.76 4.46
N ASP A 89 6.68 -26.83 5.37
CA ASP A 89 6.43 -26.67 6.82
C ASP A 89 5.87 -25.30 7.17
N LYS A 90 6.28 -24.28 6.42
CA LYS A 90 5.93 -22.88 6.66
C LYS A 90 4.65 -22.46 5.96
N ALA A 91 4.27 -23.15 4.89
CA ALA A 91 3.04 -22.89 4.16
C ALA A 91 1.84 -22.92 5.10
N TYR A 92 0.80 -22.19 4.73
CA TYR A 92 -0.44 -22.19 5.47
C TYR A 92 -1.03 -23.60 5.47
N ASP A 93 -1.34 -24.10 6.66
CA ASP A 93 -1.94 -25.42 6.87
C ASP A 93 -3.12 -25.29 7.85
N PRO A 94 -4.37 -25.47 7.38
CA PRO A 94 -5.55 -25.33 8.22
C PRO A 94 -5.65 -26.43 9.30
N ASP A 95 -4.98 -27.57 9.12
CA ASP A 95 -5.08 -28.73 10.02
C ASP A 95 -4.04 -28.68 11.15
N LYS A 96 -3.01 -27.83 11.04
CA LYS A 96 -2.02 -27.55 12.10
C LYS A 96 -2.54 -26.62 13.21
N GLY A 97 -3.85 -26.45 13.34
CA GLY A 97 -4.46 -25.53 14.31
C GLY A 97 -4.30 -24.05 13.96
N ASN A 98 -3.96 -23.73 12.70
CA ASN A 98 -3.89 -22.35 12.26
C ASN A 98 -5.31 -21.75 12.16
N ARG A 99 -5.45 -20.48 12.54
CA ARG A 99 -6.69 -19.71 12.32
C ARG A 99 -6.98 -19.60 10.81
N SER A 100 -8.16 -19.13 10.42
CA SER A 100 -8.44 -18.92 8.99
C SER A 100 -7.44 -17.91 8.40
N PRO A 101 -7.24 -17.89 7.07
CA PRO A 101 -6.41 -16.88 6.43
C PRO A 101 -6.86 -15.44 6.72
N ILE A 102 -8.17 -15.20 6.83
CA ILE A 102 -8.74 -13.91 7.22
C ILE A 102 -8.36 -13.56 8.66
N ASP A 103 -8.42 -14.52 9.58
CA ASP A 103 -8.04 -14.29 10.98
C ASP A 103 -6.55 -14.00 11.13
N ILE A 104 -5.71 -14.67 10.35
CA ILE A 104 -4.27 -14.43 10.31
C ILE A 104 -4.00 -13.02 9.77
N TRP A 105 -4.69 -12.63 8.70
CA TRP A 105 -4.61 -11.28 8.14
C TRP A 105 -5.04 -10.24 9.19
N ASN A 106 -6.18 -10.45 9.88
CA ASN A 106 -6.70 -9.53 10.89
C ASN A 106 -5.71 -9.34 12.04
N PHE A 107 -5.19 -10.44 12.57
CA PHE A 107 -4.18 -10.41 13.63
C PHE A 107 -2.93 -9.65 13.19
N LYS A 108 -2.47 -9.88 11.95
CA LYS A 108 -1.29 -9.22 11.41
C LYS A 108 -1.53 -7.72 11.21
N CYS A 109 -2.66 -7.34 10.60
CA CYS A 109 -3.01 -5.94 10.36
C CYS A 109 -3.11 -5.16 11.67
N GLU A 110 -3.84 -5.68 12.66
CA GLU A 110 -3.95 -5.02 13.97
C GLU A 110 -2.58 -4.90 14.67
N LYS A 111 -1.77 -5.96 14.62
CA LYS A 111 -0.42 -5.94 15.22
C LYS A 111 0.47 -4.90 14.58
N GLU A 112 0.53 -4.85 13.25
CA GLU A 112 1.36 -3.88 12.54
C GLU A 112 0.85 -2.45 12.73
N TYR A 113 -0.47 -2.25 12.73
CA TYR A 113 -1.06 -0.95 13.03
C TYR A 113 -0.61 -0.43 14.39
N ASN A 114 -0.62 -1.29 15.41
CA ASN A 114 -0.19 -0.91 16.76
C ASN A 114 1.32 -0.70 16.89
N ASN A 115 2.13 -1.40 16.08
CA ASN A 115 3.59 -1.29 16.10
C ASN A 115 4.13 -0.10 15.29
N LEU A 116 3.41 0.34 14.26
CA LEU A 116 3.82 1.50 13.47
C LEU A 116 3.82 2.75 14.35
N PRO A 117 4.85 3.62 14.28
CA PRO A 117 4.87 4.85 15.06
C PRO A 117 3.63 5.69 14.75
N LYS A 118 3.05 6.31 15.78
CA LYS A 118 2.02 7.32 15.58
C LYS A 118 2.64 8.47 14.80
N ASN A 119 2.00 8.93 13.72
CA ASN A 119 2.44 10.16 13.08
C ASN A 119 2.34 11.29 14.13
N PRO A 120 3.42 12.04 14.42
CA PRO A 120 3.37 13.15 15.37
C PRO A 120 2.43 14.28 14.92
N LYS A 121 1.94 14.25 13.67
CA LYS A 121 1.00 15.24 13.10
C LYS A 121 -0.45 15.14 13.61
N HIS A 122 -0.77 14.19 14.49
CA HIS A 122 -2.12 14.04 15.09
C HIS A 122 -2.12 14.03 16.63
N MET A 123 -1.12 14.62 17.29
CA MET A 123 -1.38 15.20 18.61
C MET A 123 -2.09 16.52 18.35
N THR A 124 -3.40 16.57 18.58
CA THR A 124 -4.20 17.79 18.51
C THR A 124 -3.46 18.88 19.29
N PRO A 125 -2.99 19.97 18.65
CA PRO A 125 -2.64 21.16 19.41
C PRO A 125 -3.91 21.60 20.16
N PRO A 126 -3.83 22.17 21.36
CA PRO A 126 -4.96 22.93 21.88
C PRO A 126 -5.33 23.96 20.81
N ASN A 127 -6.63 24.12 20.53
CA ASN A 127 -7.20 24.88 19.41
C ASN A 127 -6.25 25.96 18.85
N PRO A 128 -5.95 25.95 17.53
CA PRO A 128 -5.10 26.97 16.95
C PRO A 128 -5.66 28.35 17.30
N ILE A 129 -4.81 29.18 17.89
CA ILE A 129 -5.14 30.53 18.31
C ILE A 129 -4.90 31.42 17.09
N ASP A 130 -5.87 32.26 16.74
CA ASP A 130 -5.67 33.29 15.72
C ASP A 130 -4.59 34.25 16.21
N SER A 131 -3.45 34.29 15.51
CA SER A 131 -2.29 35.10 15.87
C SER A 131 -2.56 36.61 15.80
N ARG A 132 -3.68 37.03 15.20
CA ARG A 132 -4.09 38.44 15.08
C ARG A 132 -5.04 38.90 16.18
N THR A 133 -5.82 37.99 16.78
CA THR A 133 -6.89 38.32 17.74
C THR A 133 -6.71 37.67 19.11
N GLY A 134 -5.93 36.59 19.21
CA GLY A 134 -5.67 35.89 20.47
C GLY A 134 -6.81 34.98 20.94
N GLU A 135 -7.87 34.83 20.16
CA GLU A 135 -9.06 34.01 20.46
C GLU A 135 -8.93 32.60 19.82
N PRO A 136 -9.62 31.57 20.35
CA PRO A 136 -9.65 30.23 19.76
C PRO A 136 -10.39 30.24 18.41
N LEU A 137 -9.80 29.69 17.35
CA LEU A 137 -10.49 29.51 16.06
C LEU A 137 -11.73 28.62 16.23
N ASN A 138 -12.91 29.17 15.94
CA ASN A 138 -14.16 28.40 15.92
C ASN A 138 -14.26 27.64 14.59
N VAL A 139 -14.08 26.32 14.65
CA VAL A 139 -13.92 25.45 13.47
C VAL A 139 -15.25 25.15 12.76
N ASP A 140 -16.38 25.62 13.31
CA ASP A 140 -17.72 25.44 12.73
C ASP A 140 -18.03 26.44 11.59
N ASP A 141 -17.16 27.41 11.32
CA ASP A 141 -17.33 28.41 10.25
C ASP A 141 -16.61 28.07 8.93
N ILE A 142 -15.94 26.91 8.84
CA ILE A 142 -15.36 26.45 7.57
C ILE A 142 -16.47 25.77 6.76
N SER A 143 -17.23 26.61 6.05
CA SER A 143 -18.17 26.18 5.03
C SER A 143 -17.50 25.24 4.02
N VAL A 144 -18.18 24.14 3.73
CA VAL A 144 -17.84 23.05 2.80
C VAL A 144 -17.66 23.50 1.33
N ASN A 145 -17.58 24.80 1.07
CA ASN A 145 -17.39 25.41 -0.24
C ASN A 145 -15.93 25.71 -0.59
N ASP A 146 -14.97 25.50 0.31
CA ASP A 146 -13.52 25.58 0.00
C ASP A 146 -12.94 24.27 -0.56
N LEU A 147 -13.80 23.41 -1.13
CA LEU A 147 -13.34 22.36 -2.04
C LEU A 147 -12.82 23.03 -3.31
N ALA A 148 -11.50 23.22 -3.33
CA ALA A 148 -10.61 23.38 -4.47
C ALA A 148 -11.31 23.72 -5.81
N ASP A 149 -11.14 24.97 -6.22
CA ASP A 149 -11.43 25.40 -7.58
C ASP A 149 -10.66 24.50 -8.60
N PRO A 150 -11.37 23.78 -9.49
CA PRO A 150 -10.74 22.84 -10.44
C PRO A 150 -9.90 23.55 -11.51
N THR A 151 -9.82 24.88 -11.50
CA THR A 151 -8.97 25.66 -12.41
C THR A 151 -7.49 25.72 -11.99
N ASN A 152 -7.13 25.23 -10.79
CA ASN A 152 -5.77 25.30 -10.23
C ASN A 152 -5.04 23.94 -10.09
N GLU A 153 -5.50 22.87 -10.73
CA GLU A 153 -4.84 21.54 -10.65
C GLU A 153 -3.57 21.40 -11.52
N THR A 154 -3.50 22.15 -12.61
CA THR A 154 -2.36 22.16 -13.55
C THR A 154 -1.00 22.53 -12.91
N PRO A 155 -0.87 23.52 -12.00
CA PRO A 155 0.42 23.86 -11.41
C PRO A 155 1.03 22.75 -10.53
N ARG A 156 0.24 21.87 -9.90
CA ARG A 156 0.78 20.82 -9.03
C ARG A 156 1.43 19.67 -9.79
N LEU A 157 0.84 19.27 -10.91
CA LEU A 157 1.39 18.19 -11.74
C LEU A 157 2.67 18.64 -12.46
N GLU A 158 2.71 19.89 -12.95
CA GLU A 158 3.90 20.41 -13.62
C GLU A 158 5.09 20.58 -12.65
N LEU A 159 4.84 20.93 -11.38
CA LEU A 159 5.88 20.93 -10.33
C LEU A 159 6.43 19.52 -10.06
N VAL A 160 5.55 18.52 -9.98
CA VAL A 160 5.97 17.11 -9.81
C VAL A 160 6.78 16.63 -11.01
N ARG A 161 6.39 17.04 -12.23
CA ARG A 161 7.14 16.76 -13.45
C ARG A 161 8.53 17.38 -13.41
N GLN A 162 8.63 18.67 -13.09
CA GLN A 162 9.91 19.37 -13.01
C GLN A 162 10.82 18.74 -11.97
N GLU A 163 10.29 18.33 -10.82
CA GLU A 163 11.05 17.63 -9.78
C GLU A 163 11.60 16.28 -10.28
N PHE A 164 10.81 15.52 -11.05
CA PHE A 164 11.27 14.28 -11.66
C PHE A 164 12.30 14.50 -12.77
N GLU A 165 12.13 15.50 -13.63
CA GLU A 165 13.02 15.78 -14.76
C GLU A 165 14.37 16.37 -14.31
N THR A 166 14.33 17.37 -13.45
CA THR A 166 15.53 18.05 -12.93
C THR A 166 16.28 17.15 -11.96
N ASP A 167 15.56 16.36 -11.14
CA ASP A 167 16.10 15.53 -10.06
C ASP A 167 17.13 16.32 -9.24
N PRO A 168 16.71 17.37 -8.52
CA PRO A 168 17.62 18.31 -7.87
C PRO A 168 18.49 17.63 -6.81
N SER A 169 18.00 16.53 -6.24
CA SER A 169 18.75 15.70 -5.30
C SER A 169 19.71 14.69 -5.95
N GLY A 170 19.57 14.41 -7.25
CA GLY A 170 20.29 13.34 -7.95
C GLY A 170 19.91 11.91 -7.51
N GLU A 171 19.00 11.76 -6.54
CA GLU A 171 18.61 10.46 -5.98
C GLU A 171 17.81 9.62 -7.00
N LEU A 172 17.05 10.24 -7.89
CA LEU A 172 16.23 9.50 -8.88
C LEU A 172 17.09 8.89 -9.99
N LYS A 173 18.12 9.61 -10.44
CA LYS A 173 19.11 9.17 -11.45
C LYS A 173 20.06 8.12 -10.88
N SER A 174 20.40 8.22 -9.60
CA SER A 174 21.35 7.30 -8.93
C SER A 174 20.68 6.07 -8.31
N SER A 175 19.35 6.06 -8.16
CA SER A 175 18.57 4.91 -7.71
C SER A 175 18.07 4.07 -8.87
N PHE A 176 18.10 2.74 -8.70
CA PHE A 176 17.81 1.81 -9.80
C PHE A 176 16.69 0.84 -9.42
N VAL A 177 15.76 0.67 -10.35
CA VAL A 177 14.81 -0.45 -10.38
C VAL A 177 15.52 -1.72 -10.85
N ARG A 178 16.42 -1.59 -11.82
CA ARG A 178 17.26 -2.69 -12.31
C ARG A 178 18.58 -2.15 -12.86
N LYS A 179 19.71 -2.62 -12.32
CA LYS A 179 21.06 -2.21 -12.78
C LYS A 179 21.58 -3.03 -13.98
N LYS A 180 21.14 -4.28 -14.13
CA LYS A 180 21.62 -5.21 -15.16
C LYS A 180 20.50 -6.14 -15.66
N PRO A 181 20.59 -6.65 -16.90
CA PRO A 181 21.52 -6.22 -17.95
C PRO A 181 21.27 -4.78 -18.40
N PRO A 182 22.22 -4.12 -19.09
CA PRO A 182 22.00 -2.80 -19.66
C PRO A 182 20.86 -2.80 -20.70
N PRO A 183 20.15 -1.68 -20.90
CA PRO A 183 20.31 -0.42 -20.18
C PRO A 183 19.71 -0.46 -18.76
N PRO A 184 20.31 0.26 -17.79
CA PRO A 184 19.78 0.33 -16.44
C PRO A 184 18.44 1.07 -16.42
N ILE A 185 17.52 0.61 -15.56
CA ILE A 185 16.23 1.26 -15.33
C ILE A 185 16.36 2.03 -14.03
N THR A 186 16.37 3.36 -14.12
CA THR A 186 16.46 4.27 -12.98
C THR A 186 15.10 4.49 -12.34
N ALA A 187 15.09 4.97 -11.09
CA ALA A 187 13.86 5.42 -10.45
C ALA A 187 13.23 6.57 -11.25
N GLN A 188 14.06 7.49 -11.76
CA GLN A 188 13.63 8.60 -12.58
C GLN A 188 12.80 8.15 -13.80
N ALA A 189 13.31 7.17 -14.56
CA ALA A 189 12.64 6.69 -15.77
C ALA A 189 11.25 6.13 -15.47
N VAL A 190 11.10 5.38 -14.36
CA VAL A 190 9.81 4.81 -13.97
C VAL A 190 8.84 5.88 -13.49
N LEU A 191 9.30 6.86 -12.71
CA LEU A 191 8.43 7.94 -12.24
C LEU A 191 7.94 8.85 -13.37
N LEU A 192 8.79 9.12 -14.37
CA LEU A 192 8.40 9.86 -15.57
C LEU A 192 7.37 9.10 -16.42
N GLU A 193 7.50 7.79 -16.57
CA GLU A 193 6.49 6.97 -17.26
C GLU A 193 5.15 6.96 -16.53
N ILE A 194 5.17 6.92 -15.18
CA ILE A 194 3.94 7.06 -14.37
C ILE A 194 3.29 8.43 -14.61
N TYR A 195 4.09 9.50 -14.61
CA TYR A 195 3.61 10.84 -14.89
C TYR A 195 2.98 10.94 -16.28
N ASP A 196 3.66 10.46 -17.33
CA ASP A 196 3.21 10.51 -18.71
C ASP A 196 1.91 9.73 -18.96
N ARG A 197 1.73 8.58 -18.28
CA ARG A 197 0.45 7.86 -18.31
C ARG A 197 -0.66 8.64 -17.62
N THR A 198 -0.36 9.14 -16.42
CA THR A 198 -1.34 9.87 -15.60
C THR A 198 -1.79 11.17 -16.30
N SER A 199 -0.86 11.89 -16.93
CA SER A 199 -1.17 13.14 -17.67
C SER A 199 -2.02 12.92 -18.92
N ARG A 200 -1.95 11.72 -19.52
CA ARG A 200 -2.82 11.28 -20.62
C ARG A 200 -4.14 10.65 -20.15
N GLY A 201 -4.37 10.55 -18.84
CA GLY A 201 -5.55 9.89 -18.27
C GLY A 201 -5.53 8.36 -18.41
N GLU A 202 -4.37 7.77 -18.67
CA GLU A 202 -4.21 6.32 -18.76
C GLU A 202 -4.04 5.70 -17.36
N GLU A 203 -4.67 4.55 -17.15
CA GLU A 203 -4.39 3.75 -15.96
C GLU A 203 -2.97 3.18 -16.02
N TRP A 204 -2.33 3.10 -14.86
CA TRP A 204 -1.05 2.42 -14.70
C TRP A 204 -1.13 1.42 -13.56
N THR A 205 -0.43 0.30 -13.73
CA THR A 205 -0.26 -0.73 -12.69
C THR A 205 1.20 -1.17 -12.68
N LEU A 206 1.65 -1.77 -11.58
CA LEU A 206 3.01 -2.33 -11.50
C LEU A 206 3.26 -3.41 -12.55
N LYS A 207 2.19 -4.10 -13.00
CA LYS A 207 2.26 -5.03 -14.13
C LYS A 207 2.53 -4.32 -15.45
N ILE A 208 1.76 -3.27 -15.77
CA ILE A 208 1.94 -2.47 -17.00
C ILE A 208 3.33 -1.83 -17.03
N LEU A 209 3.80 -1.29 -15.91
CA LEU A 209 5.14 -0.73 -15.82
C LEU A 209 6.22 -1.81 -16.00
N ALA A 210 6.04 -2.99 -15.40
CA ALA A 210 6.97 -4.10 -15.59
C ALA A 210 7.05 -4.54 -17.06
N GLU A 211 5.91 -4.61 -17.74
CA GLU A 211 5.82 -4.91 -19.18
C GLU A 211 6.51 -3.83 -20.03
N HIS A 212 6.23 -2.55 -19.75
CA HIS A 212 6.86 -1.41 -20.44
C HIS A 212 8.40 -1.46 -20.35
N PHE A 213 8.93 -1.76 -19.17
CA PHE A 213 10.38 -1.82 -18.94
C PHE A 213 11.00 -3.20 -19.22
N GLY A 214 10.23 -4.19 -19.69
CA GLY A 214 10.73 -5.52 -20.02
C GLY A 214 11.31 -6.28 -18.81
N ILE A 215 10.75 -6.08 -17.62
CA ILE A 215 11.15 -6.77 -16.39
C ILE A 215 10.02 -7.61 -15.82
N ASN A 216 10.33 -8.54 -14.92
CA ASN A 216 9.28 -9.29 -14.24
C ASN A 216 8.51 -8.38 -13.25
N THR A 217 7.23 -8.66 -13.07
CA THR A 217 6.36 -7.90 -12.16
C THR A 217 6.87 -7.95 -10.72
N ASN A 218 7.49 -9.06 -10.30
CA ASN A 218 8.08 -9.18 -8.97
C ASN A 218 9.26 -8.23 -8.73
N THR A 219 10.11 -7.98 -9.73
CA THR A 219 11.19 -6.97 -9.63
C THR A 219 10.58 -5.58 -9.53
N MET A 220 9.55 -5.28 -10.32
CA MET A 220 8.86 -4.00 -10.23
C MET A 220 8.19 -3.79 -8.87
N ASN A 221 7.49 -4.81 -8.33
CA ASN A 221 6.90 -4.78 -6.97
C ASN A 221 7.96 -4.56 -5.89
N SER A 222 9.09 -5.26 -5.99
CA SER A 222 10.22 -5.09 -5.07
C SER A 222 10.82 -3.68 -5.16
N ALA A 223 11.00 -3.16 -6.38
CA ALA A 223 11.54 -1.83 -6.60
C ALA A 223 10.57 -0.73 -6.17
N TRP A 224 9.26 -0.95 -6.35
CA TRP A 224 8.21 -0.06 -5.89
C TRP A 224 8.29 0.16 -4.39
N SER A 225 8.26 -0.93 -3.62
CA SER A 225 8.29 -0.88 -2.16
C SER A 225 9.61 -0.37 -1.58
N ARG A 226 10.76 -0.75 -2.17
CA ARG A 226 12.10 -0.49 -1.60
C ARG A 226 12.77 0.78 -2.11
N THR A 227 12.42 1.23 -3.32
CA THR A 227 13.13 2.31 -4.00
C THR A 227 12.18 3.44 -4.37
N LEU A 228 11.15 3.17 -5.18
CA LEU A 228 10.30 4.22 -5.76
C LEU A 228 9.43 4.90 -4.71
N LEU A 229 8.71 4.13 -3.88
CA LEU A 229 7.81 4.68 -2.87
C LEU A 229 8.53 5.51 -1.80
N PRO A 230 9.69 5.09 -1.24
CA PRO A 230 10.48 5.95 -0.36
C PRO A 230 10.93 7.26 -1.02
N LEU A 231 11.37 7.23 -2.28
CA LEU A 231 11.80 8.42 -3.02
C LEU A 231 10.63 9.38 -3.27
N LEU A 232 9.48 8.85 -3.69
CA LEU A 232 8.25 9.63 -3.86
C LEU A 232 7.79 10.31 -2.58
N ARG A 233 7.92 9.64 -1.42
CA ARG A 233 7.60 10.25 -0.13
C ARG A 233 8.51 11.43 0.19
N LYS A 234 9.83 11.27 -0.01
CA LYS A 234 10.80 12.37 0.17
C LYS A 234 10.49 13.56 -0.73
N ILE A 235 10.18 13.31 -2.00
CA ILE A 235 9.78 14.34 -2.96
C ILE A 235 8.50 15.04 -2.48
N GLY A 236 7.49 14.27 -2.08
CA GLY A 236 6.25 14.83 -1.56
C GLY A 236 6.45 15.66 -0.28
N ASP A 237 7.39 15.31 0.59
CA ASP A 237 7.78 16.13 1.74
C ASP A 237 8.44 17.45 1.30
N ARG A 238 9.41 17.40 0.37
CA ARG A 238 10.08 18.62 -0.15
C ARG A 238 9.11 19.59 -0.81
N LEU A 239 8.29 19.10 -1.74
CA LEU A 239 7.32 19.94 -2.46
C LEU A 239 6.31 20.57 -1.49
N ARG A 240 5.91 19.86 -0.43
CA ARG A 240 5.04 20.41 0.62
C ARG A 240 5.71 21.52 1.44
N ASP A 241 7.01 21.42 1.66
CA ASP A 241 7.74 22.42 2.43
C ASP A 241 8.05 23.66 1.59
N GLU A 242 8.31 23.50 0.28
CA GLU A 242 8.46 24.62 -0.68
C GLU A 242 7.16 25.43 -0.80
N MET A 243 6.01 24.77 -0.92
CA MET A 243 4.70 25.42 -1.00
C MET A 243 4.32 26.19 0.28
N LYS A 244 4.92 25.88 1.44
CA LYS A 244 4.68 26.63 2.70
C LYS A 244 5.54 27.88 2.82
N ASN A 245 6.63 27.97 2.07
CA ASN A 245 7.56 29.09 2.11
C ASN A 245 7.24 30.17 1.05
N GLU A 246 6.25 29.92 0.19
CA GLU A 246 5.75 30.87 -0.82
C GLU A 246 4.48 31.63 -0.38
N ILE A 247 4.04 31.45 0.89
CA ILE A 247 2.94 32.19 1.54
C ILE A 247 3.54 33.06 2.66
#